data_AF-A0A1R1PYE2-F1
#
_entry.id   AF-A0A1R1PYE2-F1
#
_cell.length_a   1.000
_cell.length_b   1.000
_cell.length_c   1.000
_cell.angle_alpha   90.00
_cell.angle_beta   90.00
_cell.angle_gamma   90.00
#
_symmetry.space_group_name_H-M   'P 1'
#
loop_
_entity.id
_entity.type
_entity.pdbx_description
1 polymer ?
#
loop_
_entity_poly.entity_id
_entity_poly.type
_entity_poly.pdbx_seq_one_letter_code
_entity_poly.pdbx_strand_id
1 'polypeptide(L)'
;MFTQLCNLWGGDGMAVDSPNPSTTEVKANGGPKYPPRQIANKVKLFFYYYAVNRHKMTTLTPSYHAESYSPDDNRFDLRPFLINPNWTWQFKKIDEEVIRYEQALI
;
A
#
# COMPACT_ATOMS: atom_id res chain seq x y z
N MET A 1 5.82 -6.07 -7.07
CA MET A 1 4.98 -5.80 -5.89
C MET A 1 3.57 -5.38 -6.27
N PHE A 2 3.37 -4.30 -7.06
CA PHE A 2 2.03 -3.87 -7.48
C PHE A 2 1.23 -4.96 -8.23
N THR A 3 1.87 -5.61 -9.21
CA THR A 3 1.30 -6.75 -9.95
C THR A 3 0.83 -7.89 -9.04
N GLN A 4 1.60 -8.19 -7.98
CA GLN A 4 1.24 -9.23 -7.01
C GLN A 4 0.00 -8.83 -6.19
N LEU A 5 -0.14 -7.55 -5.83
CA LEU A 5 -1.35 -7.04 -5.17
C LEU A 5 -2.56 -7.15 -6.09
N CYS A 6 -2.41 -6.80 -7.37
CA CYS A 6 -3.46 -7.00 -8.37
C CYS A 6 -3.83 -8.48 -8.55
N ASN A 7 -2.88 -9.40 -8.48
CA ASN A 7 -3.19 -10.83 -8.61
C ASN A 7 -3.91 -11.39 -7.36
N LEU A 8 -3.51 -10.95 -6.17
CA LEU A 8 -4.10 -11.42 -4.91
C LEU A 8 -5.49 -10.78 -4.67
N TRP A 9 -5.56 -9.47 -4.81
CA TRP A 9 -6.72 -8.65 -4.43
C TRP A 9 -7.51 -8.11 -5.63
N GLY A 10 -7.10 -8.39 -6.87
CA GLY A 10 -7.84 -7.97 -8.06
C GLY A 10 -9.12 -8.78 -8.27
N GLY A 11 -10.21 -8.08 -8.60
CA GLY A 11 -11.48 -8.66 -9.06
C GLY A 11 -12.47 -7.60 -9.52
N ASP A 12 -13.54 -8.04 -10.17
CA ASP A 12 -14.48 -7.17 -10.92
C ASP A 12 -15.51 -6.43 -10.04
N GLY A 13 -15.42 -6.59 -8.72
CA GLY A 13 -16.33 -5.95 -7.77
C GLY A 13 -15.86 -4.56 -7.35
N MET A 14 -16.78 -3.60 -7.32
CA MET A 14 -16.61 -2.37 -6.53
C MET A 14 -16.64 -2.76 -5.05
N ALA A 15 -15.49 -3.09 -4.47
CA ALA A 15 -15.43 -3.32 -3.04
C ALA A 15 -15.79 -2.01 -2.32
N VAL A 16 -16.90 -2.09 -1.60
CA VAL A 16 -17.40 -1.03 -0.72
C VAL A 16 -16.33 -0.80 0.34
N ASP A 17 -15.79 0.41 0.41
CA ASP A 17 -14.92 0.80 1.51
C ASP A 17 -15.81 0.88 2.76
N SER A 18 -15.97 -0.26 3.45
CA SER A 18 -16.71 -0.31 4.71
C SER A 18 -16.08 0.69 5.68
N PRO A 19 -16.87 1.62 6.26
CA PRO A 19 -16.35 2.63 7.20
C PRO A 19 -15.83 2.02 8.50
N ASN A 20 -16.05 0.72 8.72
CA ASN A 20 -15.52 -0.05 9.84
C ASN A 20 -14.78 -1.30 9.32
N PRO A 21 -13.46 -1.46 9.56
CA PRO A 21 -12.68 -2.59 9.07
C PRO A 21 -13.11 -3.96 9.63
N SER A 22 -13.99 -4.01 10.64
CA SER A 22 -14.47 -5.24 11.27
C SER A 22 -15.62 -5.95 10.55
N THR A 23 -16.29 -5.31 9.57
CA THR A 23 -17.55 -5.84 8.97
C THR A 23 -17.33 -6.54 7.62
N THR A 24 -16.15 -6.45 7.02
CA THR A 24 -15.82 -7.26 5.85
C THR A 24 -15.58 -8.70 6.30
N GLU A 25 -16.54 -9.59 6.03
CA GLU A 25 -16.35 -11.02 6.14
C GLU A 25 -15.02 -11.42 5.49
N VAL A 26 -14.04 -11.76 6.33
CA VAL A 26 -12.76 -12.31 5.89
C VAL A 26 -13.08 -13.70 5.36
N LYS A 27 -13.46 -13.80 4.08
CA LYS A 27 -13.65 -15.10 3.44
C LYS A 27 -12.35 -15.87 3.52
N ALA A 28 -12.45 -17.11 3.97
CA ALA A 28 -11.37 -17.94 4.49
C ALA A 28 -10.15 -18.15 3.55
N ASN A 29 -10.17 -17.70 2.29
CA ASN A 29 -9.05 -17.81 1.34
C ASN A 29 -9.05 -16.70 0.25
N GLY A 30 -9.55 -15.49 0.55
CA GLY A 30 -9.53 -14.41 -0.44
C GLY A 30 -9.79 -13.06 0.20
N GLY A 31 -8.77 -12.22 0.25
CA GLY A 31 -8.90 -10.83 0.67
C GLY A 31 -9.94 -10.07 -0.19
N PRO A 32 -10.34 -8.87 0.25
CA PRO A 32 -11.28 -8.03 -0.49
C PRO A 32 -10.82 -7.84 -1.95
N LYS A 33 -11.77 -7.98 -2.88
CA LYS A 33 -11.55 -7.89 -4.32
C LYS A 33 -11.80 -6.46 -4.79
N TYR A 34 -10.79 -5.83 -5.36
CA TYR A 34 -10.79 -4.44 -5.82
C TYR A 34 -10.45 -4.34 -7.31
N PRO A 35 -10.98 -3.34 -8.03
CA PRO A 35 -10.48 -3.02 -9.35
C PRO A 35 -9.02 -2.53 -9.26
N PRO A 36 -8.17 -2.81 -10.28
CA PRO A 36 -6.76 -2.42 -10.28
C PRO A 36 -6.52 -0.94 -9.95
N ARG A 37 -7.42 -0.05 -10.41
CA ARG A 37 -7.35 1.38 -10.12
C ARG A 37 -7.55 1.74 -8.65
N GLN A 38 -8.43 1.03 -7.94
CA GLN A 38 -8.62 1.26 -6.50
C GLN A 38 -7.43 0.73 -5.69
N ILE A 39 -6.83 -0.39 -6.11
CA ILE A 39 -5.57 -0.88 -5.52
C ILE A 39 -4.47 0.17 -5.69
N ALA A 40 -4.31 0.72 -6.91
CA ALA A 40 -3.33 1.75 -7.18
C ALA A 40 -3.52 2.99 -6.29
N ASN A 41 -4.76 3.47 -6.13
CA ASN A 41 -5.07 4.60 -5.26
C ASN A 41 -4.69 4.33 -3.80
N LYS A 42 -5.00 3.14 -3.27
CA LYS A 42 -4.63 2.77 -1.89
C LYS A 42 -3.10 2.68 -1.71
N VAL A 43 -2.39 2.09 -2.67
CA VAL A 43 -0.92 1.99 -2.63
C VAL A 43 -0.29 3.38 -2.68
N LYS A 44 -0.74 4.24 -3.59
CA LYS A 44 -0.25 5.62 -3.71
C LYS A 44 -0.50 6.43 -2.43
N LEU A 45 -1.69 6.30 -1.85
CA LEU A 45 -2.06 6.98 -0.61
C LEU A 45 -1.18 6.53 0.56
N PHE A 46 -0.93 5.23 0.68
CA PHE A 46 -0.02 4.68 1.68
C PHE A 46 1.39 5.28 1.56
N PHE A 47 1.98 5.25 0.35
CA PHE A 47 3.35 5.74 0.14
C PHE A 47 3.47 7.27 0.28
N TYR A 48 2.41 8.01 -0.04
CA TYR A 48 2.34 9.44 0.21
C TYR A 48 2.45 9.75 1.71
N TYR A 49 1.55 9.17 2.52
CA TYR A 49 1.58 9.40 3.98
C TYR A 49 2.81 8.81 4.66
N TYR A 50 3.32 7.70 4.15
CA TYR A 50 4.61 7.14 4.58
C TYR A 50 5.74 8.16 4.37
N ALA A 51 5.88 8.71 3.17
CA ALA A 51 6.95 9.67 2.86
C ALA A 51 6.83 10.94 3.69
N VAL A 52 5.63 11.54 3.77
CA VAL A 52 5.41 12.79 4.51
C VAL A 52 5.66 12.60 6.01
N ASN A 53 5.29 11.44 6.58
CA ASN A 53 5.41 11.19 8.01
C ASN A 53 6.69 10.47 8.43
N ARG A 54 7.58 10.08 7.51
CA ARG A 54 8.77 9.27 7.85
C ARG A 54 9.66 9.93 8.89
N HIS A 55 9.77 11.25 8.88
CA HIS A 55 10.49 12.01 9.90
C HIS A 55 10.02 11.74 11.34
N LYS A 56 8.75 11.38 11.58
CA LYS A 56 8.25 11.05 12.92
C LYS A 56 8.91 9.80 13.51
N MET A 57 9.46 8.93 12.67
CA MET A 57 10.15 7.73 13.11
C MET A 57 11.54 8.03 13.69
N THR A 58 12.14 9.16 13.32
CA THR A 58 13.45 9.58 13.84
C THR A 58 13.41 9.97 15.32
N THR A 59 12.23 10.35 15.82
CA THR A 59 12.01 10.76 17.21
C THR A 59 11.00 9.85 17.93
N LEU A 60 10.71 8.68 17.37
CA LEU A 60 9.77 7.74 17.99
C LEU A 60 10.40 7.15 19.27
N THR A 61 9.59 7.00 20.31
CA THR A 61 10.02 6.33 21.55
C THR A 61 10.53 4.92 21.24
N PRO A 62 11.71 4.52 21.76
CA PRO A 62 12.20 3.16 21.61
C PRO A 62 11.17 2.13 22.08
N SER A 63 10.97 1.08 21.29
CA SER A 63 9.99 0.03 21.58
C SER A 63 10.61 -1.36 21.46
N TYR A 64 9.98 -2.35 22.10
CA TYR A 64 10.39 -3.75 21.97
C TYR A 64 10.26 -4.23 20.52
N HIS A 65 11.27 -4.95 20.03
CA HIS A 65 11.25 -5.54 18.70
C HIS A 65 10.50 -6.88 18.74
N ALA A 66 9.26 -6.90 18.26
CA ALA A 66 8.43 -8.11 18.20
C ALA A 66 8.31 -8.73 16.80
N GLU A 67 8.42 -7.91 15.75
CA GLU A 67 8.09 -8.29 14.38
C GLU A 67 9.18 -7.86 13.39
N SER A 68 9.45 -8.73 12.41
CA SER A 68 10.49 -8.50 11.38
C SER A 68 10.14 -7.40 10.37
N TYR A 69 8.97 -6.77 10.48
CA TYR A 69 8.54 -5.64 9.64
C TYR A 69 8.46 -4.32 10.42
N SER A 70 9.10 -4.24 11.59
CA SER A 70 9.13 -3.02 12.40
C SER A 70 9.70 -1.82 11.61
N PRO A 71 9.09 -0.63 11.71
CA PRO A 71 9.60 0.57 11.04
C PRO A 71 10.65 1.36 11.85
N ASP A 72 11.18 0.80 12.95
CA ASP A 72 12.12 1.49 13.85
C ASP A 72 13.41 1.93 13.13
N ASP A 73 13.61 3.25 13.04
CA ASP A 73 14.73 3.88 12.35
C ASP A 73 16.01 3.96 13.21
N ASN A 74 15.96 3.58 14.48
CA ASN A 74 17.14 3.65 15.37
C ASN A 74 18.06 2.44 15.23
N ARG A 75 17.52 1.25 14.90
CA ARG A 75 18.28 0.00 14.91
C ARG A 75 17.96 -0.95 13.75
N PHE A 76 16.73 -0.95 13.24
CA PHE A 76 16.26 -2.03 12.37
C PHE A 76 16.04 -1.59 10.91
N ASP A 77 15.21 -0.57 10.67
CA ASP A 77 14.79 -0.15 9.33
C ASP A 77 15.38 1.23 8.99
N LEU A 78 16.70 1.29 8.79
CA LEU A 78 17.43 2.53 8.49
C LEU A 78 17.03 3.06 7.10
N ARG A 79 16.35 4.22 7.06
CA ARG A 79 15.87 4.81 5.80
C ARG A 79 16.01 6.32 5.75
N PRO A 80 16.04 6.92 4.54
CA PRO A 80 15.90 8.36 4.40
C PRO A 80 14.61 8.86 5.05
N PHE A 81 14.67 9.96 5.78
CA PHE A 81 13.49 10.60 6.38
C PHE A 81 12.97 11.79 5.55
N LEU A 82 13.81 12.36 4.67
CA LEU A 82 13.42 13.36 3.69
C LEU A 82 13.20 12.69 2.33
N ILE A 83 11.96 12.26 2.09
CA ILE A 83 11.56 11.54 0.88
C ILE A 83 10.67 12.46 0.03
N ASN A 84 10.82 12.42 -1.29
CA ASN A 84 9.88 13.10 -2.20
C ASN A 84 8.51 12.39 -2.16
N PRO A 85 7.44 13.01 -1.62
CA PRO A 85 6.16 12.35 -1.42
C PRO A 85 5.39 12.09 -2.73
N ASN A 86 5.82 12.70 -3.84
CA ASN A 86 5.15 12.53 -5.13
C ASN A 86 5.57 11.24 -5.85
N TRP A 87 6.68 10.61 -5.44
CA TRP A 87 7.18 9.34 -6.00
C TRP A 87 7.02 9.26 -7.53
N THR A 88 7.45 10.32 -8.22
CA THR A 88 7.00 10.63 -9.60
C THR A 88 7.22 9.47 -10.58
N TRP A 89 8.37 8.82 -10.50
CA TRP A 89 8.69 7.68 -11.36
C TRP A 89 7.87 6.43 -11.00
N GLN A 90 7.77 6.11 -9.71
CA GLN A 90 7.05 4.93 -9.22
C GLN A 90 5.56 5.03 -9.49
N PHE A 91 4.95 6.20 -9.26
CA PHE A 91 3.53 6.42 -9.48
C PHE A 91 3.18 6.37 -10.96
N LYS A 92 4.04 6.93 -11.84
CA LYS A 92 3.90 6.78 -13.29
C LYS A 92 3.92 5.30 -13.70
N LYS A 93 4.84 4.50 -13.15
CA LYS A 93 4.92 3.06 -13.43
C LYS A 93 3.68 2.29 -12.96
N ILE A 94 3.11 2.66 -11.81
CA ILE A 94 1.85 2.09 -11.36
C ILE A 94 0.72 2.43 -12.34
N ASP A 95 0.64 3.68 -12.80
CA ASP A 95 -0.40 4.08 -13.76
C ASP A 95 -0.30 3.34 -15.10
N GLU A 96 0.92 3.17 -15.62
CA GLU A 96 1.19 2.37 -16.83
C GLU A 96 0.71 0.92 -16.66
N GLU A 97 0.98 0.29 -15.51
CA GLU A 97 0.52 -1.07 -15.22
C GLU A 97 -1.01 -1.14 -15.05
N VAL A 98 -1.64 -0.16 -14.40
CA VAL A 98 -3.11 -0.11 -14.27
C VAL A 98 -3.77 -0.12 -15.66
N ILE A 99 -3.30 0.73 -16.57
CA ILE A 99 -3.81 0.79 -17.95
C ILE A 99 -3.67 -0.56 -18.65
N ARG A 100 -2.51 -1.22 -18.49
CA ARG A 100 -2.26 -2.54 -19.07
C ARG A 100 -3.23 -3.60 -18.53
N TYR A 101 -3.50 -3.61 -17.22
CA TYR A 101 -4.45 -4.53 -16.62
C TYR A 101 -5.88 -4.27 -17.08
N GLU A 102 -6.29 -2.99 -17.17
CA GLU A 102 -7.62 -2.62 -17.66
C GLU A 102 -7.80 -3.00 -19.14
N GLN A 103 -6.76 -2.87 -19.97
CA GLN A 103 -6.77 -3.30 -21.37
C GLN A 103 -6.81 -4.82 -21.54
N ALA A 104 -6.14 -5.58 -20.66
CA ALA A 104 -6.12 -7.04 -20.73
C ALA A 104 -7.41 -7.71 -20.21
N LEU A 105 -8.30 -6.93 -19.57
CA LEU A 105 -9.59 -7.36 -19.05
C LEU A 105 -10.74 -7.19 -20.07
N ILE A 106 -10.46 -6.52 -21.20
CA ILE A 106 -11.34 -6.36 -22.37
C ILE A 106 -11.02 -7.47 -23.37
#